data_AF-A0A5S3YMJ1-F1
#
_entry.id   AF-A0A5S3YMJ1-F1
#
_cell.length_a   1.000
_cell.length_b   1.000
_cell.length_c   1.000
_cell.angle_alpha   90.00
_cell.angle_beta   90.00
_cell.angle_gamma   90.00
#
_symmetry.space_group_name_H-M   'P 1'
#
loop_
_entity.id
_entity.type
_entity.pdbx_description
1 polymer ?
#
loop_
_entity_poly.entity_id
_entity_poly.type
_entity_poly.pdbx_seq_one_letter_code
_entity_poly.pdbx_strand_id
1 'polypeptide(L)'
;MVLKQLRVSRHLAQGQLSEMSRLNVRSIQRIESGHNASLESLKCLASVLEVNVDTLQQMRLDMKTQKELWQAAPLWVRCWFALNYLNLTPSKRATVRSLFTCHISGYLFCLLSLIS
;
A
#
# COMPACT_ATOMS: atom_id res chain seq x y z
N MET A 1 -6.77 -1.05 -7.35
CA MET A 1 -5.53 -1.48 -8.04
C MET A 1 -5.77 -2.55 -9.09
N VAL A 2 -6.54 -3.61 -8.83
CA VAL A 2 -6.69 -4.70 -9.80
C VAL A 2 -7.40 -4.28 -11.10
N LEU A 3 -8.48 -3.49 -11.03
CA LEU A 3 -9.11 -2.94 -12.24
C LEU A 3 -8.15 -2.04 -13.04
N LYS A 4 -7.30 -1.26 -12.36
CA LYS A 4 -6.27 -0.43 -13.01
C LYS A 4 -5.23 -1.29 -13.73
N GLN A 5 -4.81 -2.41 -13.12
CA GLN A 5 -3.89 -3.35 -13.75
C GLN A 5 -4.52 -3.98 -15.00
N LEU A 6 -5.78 -4.39 -14.91
CA LEU A 6 -6.52 -4.99 -16.02
C LEU A 6 -6.76 -3.99 -17.17
N ARG A 7 -7.00 -2.73 -16.84
CA ARG A 7 -7.09 -1.65 -17.84
C ARG A 7 -5.74 -1.43 -18.55
N VAL A 8 -4.64 -1.39 -17.78
CA VAL A 8 -3.30 -1.18 -18.32
C VAL A 8 -2.82 -2.38 -19.15
N SER A 9 -3.14 -3.61 -18.75
CA SER A 9 -2.81 -4.82 -19.53
C SER A 9 -3.53 -4.88 -20.87
N ARG A 10 -4.66 -4.20 -21.00
CA ARG A 10 -5.39 -3.99 -22.26
C ARG A 10 -5.01 -2.70 -22.98
N HIS A 11 -3.97 -1.99 -22.51
CA HIS A 11 -3.49 -0.72 -23.07
C HIS A 11 -4.55 0.39 -23.18
N LEU A 12 -5.56 0.38 -22.30
CA LEU A 12 -6.64 1.36 -22.33
C LEU A 12 -6.33 2.55 -21.40
N ALA A 13 -6.57 3.77 -21.88
CA ALA A 13 -6.63 4.96 -21.01
C ALA A 13 -7.95 4.99 -20.22
N GLN A 14 -8.01 5.73 -19.10
CA GLN A 14 -9.25 5.91 -18.33
C GLN A 14 -10.37 6.54 -19.18
N GLY A 15 -10.02 7.47 -20.08
CA GLY A 15 -10.97 8.09 -21.01
C GLY A 15 -11.51 7.11 -22.06
N GLN A 16 -10.65 6.24 -22.61
CA GLN A 16 -11.08 5.24 -23.60
C GLN A 16 -12.00 4.19 -22.95
N LEU A 17 -11.65 3.71 -21.75
CA LEU A 17 -12.50 2.79 -21.00
C LEU A 17 -13.84 3.44 -20.65
N SER A 18 -13.85 4.74 -20.32
CA SER A 18 -15.06 5.53 -20.04
C SER A 18 -16.00 5.56 -21.24
N GLU A 19 -15.46 5.84 -22.43
CA GLU A 19 -16.21 5.89 -23.67
C GLU A 19 -16.80 4.51 -24.04
N MET A 20 -15.98 3.46 -24.01
CA MET A 20 -16.40 2.10 -24.36
C MET A 20 -17.44 1.53 -23.38
N SER A 21 -17.29 1.79 -22.08
CA SER A 21 -18.21 1.28 -21.04
C SER A 21 -19.42 2.18 -20.81
N ARG A 22 -19.48 3.35 -21.48
CA ARG A 22 -20.46 4.41 -21.26
C ARG A 22 -20.57 4.85 -19.79
N LEU A 23 -19.46 4.80 -19.06
CA LEU A 23 -19.35 5.27 -17.67
C LEU A 23 -18.57 6.57 -17.63
N ASN A 24 -18.83 7.42 -16.64
CA ASN A 24 -18.01 8.62 -16.43
C ASN A 24 -16.57 8.23 -16.01
N VAL A 25 -15.56 8.94 -16.53
CA VAL A 25 -14.15 8.82 -16.10
C VAL A 25 -14.02 8.87 -14.58
N ARG A 26 -14.78 9.75 -13.90
CA ARG A 26 -14.78 9.84 -12.43
C ARG A 26 -15.32 8.57 -11.78
N SER A 27 -16.31 7.92 -12.38
CA SER A 27 -16.83 6.64 -11.91
C SER A 27 -15.76 5.56 -12.01
N ILE A 28 -15.04 5.49 -13.14
CA ILE A 28 -13.92 4.56 -13.32
C ILE A 28 -12.83 4.82 -12.27
N GLN A 29 -12.42 6.07 -12.06
CA GLN A 29 -11.44 6.45 -11.04
C GLN A 29 -11.88 6.05 -9.62
N ARG A 30 -13.15 6.25 -9.28
CA ARG A 30 -13.73 5.82 -8.00
C ARG A 30 -13.66 4.30 -7.83
N ILE A 31 -13.99 3.55 -8.87
CA ILE A 31 -13.93 2.08 -8.84
C ILE A 31 -12.47 1.60 -8.74
N GLU A 32 -11.53 2.22 -9.47
CA GLU A 32 -10.10 1.89 -9.40
C GLU A 32 -9.50 2.15 -8.00
N SER A 33 -10.02 3.16 -7.29
CA SER A 33 -9.67 3.52 -5.91
C SER A 33 -10.42 2.70 -4.85
N GLY A 34 -11.28 1.76 -5.24
CA GLY A 34 -11.91 0.80 -4.33
C GLY A 34 -13.32 1.17 -3.87
N HIS A 35 -13.97 2.16 -4.48
CA HIS A 35 -15.38 2.45 -4.19
C HIS A 35 -16.33 1.41 -4.82
N ASN A 36 -17.47 1.22 -4.17
CA ASN A 36 -18.53 0.35 -4.67
C ASN A 36 -19.15 0.92 -5.96
N ALA A 37 -19.26 0.05 -6.96
CA ALA A 37 -20.06 0.26 -8.16
C ALA A 37 -21.21 -0.74 -8.21
N SER A 38 -22.27 -0.33 -8.91
CA SER A 38 -23.45 -1.16 -9.17
C SER A 38 -23.11 -2.36 -10.05
N LEU A 39 -23.98 -3.37 -10.05
CA LEU A 39 -23.79 -4.57 -10.87
C LEU A 39 -23.83 -4.27 -12.36
N GLU A 40 -24.65 -3.31 -12.78
CA GLU A 40 -24.76 -2.85 -14.16
C GLU A 40 -23.44 -2.22 -14.62
N SER A 41 -22.86 -1.37 -13.77
CA SER A 41 -21.55 -0.75 -14.05
C SER A 41 -20.44 -1.79 -14.16
N LEU A 42 -20.47 -2.81 -13.29
CA LEU A 42 -19.53 -3.93 -13.36
C LEU A 42 -19.72 -4.77 -14.63
N LYS A 43 -20.96 -5.02 -15.05
CA LYS A 43 -21.26 -5.73 -16.30
C LYS A 43 -20.74 -4.98 -17.53
N CYS A 44 -20.94 -3.66 -17.60
CA CYS A 44 -20.40 -2.83 -18.68
C CYS A 44 -18.86 -2.84 -18.71
N LEU A 45 -18.21 -2.83 -17.55
CA LEU A 45 -16.75 -2.92 -17.48
C LEU A 45 -16.26 -4.32 -17.87
N ALA A 46 -16.93 -5.37 -17.40
CA ALA A 46 -16.63 -6.76 -17.72
C ALA A 46 -16.73 -7.04 -19.22
N SER A 47 -17.76 -6.51 -19.88
CA SER A 47 -17.96 -6.68 -21.33
C SER A 47 -16.86 -6.01 -22.16
N VAL A 48 -16.42 -4.81 -21.76
CA VAL A 48 -15.38 -4.07 -22.48
C VAL A 48 -13.98 -4.67 -22.23
N LEU A 49 -13.75 -5.16 -21.03
CA LEU A 49 -12.46 -5.72 -20.63
C LEU A 49 -12.33 -7.22 -20.95
N GLU A 50 -13.37 -7.82 -21.53
CA GLU A 50 -13.46 -9.24 -21.89
C GLU A 50 -13.15 -10.16 -20.70
N VAL A 51 -13.75 -9.87 -19.55
CA VAL A 51 -13.58 -10.67 -18.32
C VAL A 51 -14.93 -11.02 -17.72
N ASN A 52 -14.98 -12.06 -16.90
CA ASN A 52 -16.20 -12.38 -16.17
C ASN A 52 -16.45 -11.33 -15.06
N VAL A 53 -17.72 -11.00 -14.85
CA VAL A 53 -18.18 -10.14 -13.76
C VAL A 53 -17.77 -10.71 -12.40
N ASP A 54 -17.81 -12.04 -12.26
CA ASP A 54 -17.40 -12.74 -11.03
C ASP A 54 -15.93 -12.45 -10.68
N THR A 55 -15.07 -12.38 -11.69
CA THR A 55 -13.65 -12.05 -11.51
C THR A 55 -13.50 -10.63 -10.95
N LEU A 56 -14.24 -9.66 -11.48
CA LEU A 56 -14.24 -8.29 -10.95
C LEU A 56 -14.82 -8.20 -9.52
N GLN A 57 -15.78 -9.06 -9.17
CA GLN A 57 -16.35 -9.14 -7.82
C GLN A 57 -15.40 -9.81 -6.83
N GLN A 58 -14.77 -10.93 -7.19
CA GLN A 58 -13.77 -11.62 -6.37
C GLN A 58 -12.59 -10.69 -6.07
N MET A 59 -12.07 -9.99 -7.08
CA MET A 59 -11.02 -8.99 -6.90
C MET A 59 -11.40 -7.89 -5.89
N ARG A 60 -12.68 -7.53 -5.81
CA ARG A 60 -13.19 -6.57 -4.81
C ARG A 60 -13.22 -7.19 -3.41
N LEU A 61 -13.63 -8.45 -3.29
CA LEU A 61 -13.68 -9.16 -2.01
C LEU A 61 -12.29 -9.32 -1.42
N ASP A 62 -11.31 -9.75 -2.21
CA ASP A 62 -9.92 -9.90 -1.76
C ASP A 62 -9.35 -8.59 -1.19
N MET A 63 -9.66 -7.46 -1.84
CA MET A 63 -9.22 -6.14 -1.38
C MET A 63 -9.84 -5.76 -0.02
N LYS A 64 -11.11 -6.11 0.20
CA LYS A 64 -11.79 -5.89 1.48
C LYS A 64 -11.18 -6.75 2.58
N THR A 65 -10.94 -8.03 2.29
CA THR A 65 -10.30 -8.98 3.22
C THR A 65 -8.91 -8.51 3.64
N GLN A 66 -8.08 -8.05 2.70
CA GLN A 66 -6.74 -7.52 3.03
C GLN A 66 -6.80 -6.30 3.97
N LYS A 67 -7.76 -5.39 3.74
CA LYS A 67 -7.94 -4.22 4.62
C LYS A 67 -8.40 -4.64 6.02
N GLU A 68 -9.32 -5.59 6.12
CA GLU A 68 -9.83 -6.13 7.38
C GLU A 68 -8.72 -6.85 8.15
N LEU A 69 -7.93 -7.69 7.48
CA LEU A 69 -6.75 -8.34 8.06
C LEU A 69 -5.75 -7.31 8.59
N TRP A 70 -5.54 -6.19 7.88
CA TRP A 70 -4.63 -5.14 8.33
C TRP A 70 -5.17 -4.32 9.50
N GLN A 71 -6.49 -4.16 9.58
CA GLN A 71 -7.15 -3.52 10.72
C GLN A 71 -7.18 -4.43 11.96
N ALA A 72 -7.28 -5.75 11.76
CA ALA A 72 -7.21 -6.75 12.83
C ALA A 72 -5.77 -7.10 13.26
N ALA A 73 -4.76 -6.59 12.55
CA ALA A 73 -3.37 -6.87 12.85
C ALA A 73 -2.99 -6.36 14.26
N PRO A 74 -2.24 -7.15 15.06
CA PRO A 74 -1.76 -6.70 16.35
C PRO A 74 -0.99 -5.38 16.26
N LEU A 75 -1.12 -4.55 17.29
CA LEU A 75 -0.47 -3.23 17.33
C LEU A 75 1.05 -3.32 17.11
N TRP A 76 1.70 -4.38 17.61
CA TRP A 76 3.14 -4.58 17.41
C TRP A 76 3.52 -4.79 15.94
N VAL A 77 2.70 -5.47 15.13
CA VAL A 77 2.93 -5.66 13.69
C VAL A 77 2.79 -4.32 12.95
N ARG A 78 1.78 -3.53 13.32
CA ARG A 78 1.56 -2.19 12.76
C ARG A 78 2.71 -1.25 13.11
N CYS A 79 3.17 -1.29 14.37
CA CYS A 79 4.33 -0.54 14.83
C CYS A 79 5.61 -0.99 14.14
N TRP A 80 5.82 -2.30 13.97
CA TRP A 80 6.97 -2.85 13.26
C TRP A 80 7.01 -2.39 11.79
N PHE A 81 5.88 -2.43 11.09
CA PHE A 81 5.79 -1.94 9.70
C PHE A 81 6.02 -0.43 9.60
N ALA A 82 5.52 0.35 10.56
CA ALA A 82 5.77 1.79 10.65
C ALA A 82 7.25 2.10 10.95
N LEU A 83 7.88 1.34 11.85
CA LEU A 83 9.32 1.43 12.13
C LEU A 83 10.16 1.01 10.93
N ASN A 84 9.72 0.00 10.18
CA ASN A 84 10.36 -0.42 8.93
C ASN A 84 10.25 0.68 7.84
N TYR A 85 9.10 1.34 7.74
CA TYR A 85 8.92 2.51 6.88
C TYR A 85 9.78 3.72 7.33
N LEU A 86 10.08 3.79 8.63
CA LEU A 86 11.01 4.74 9.25
C LEU A 86 12.46 4.27 9.23
N ASN A 87 12.79 3.13 8.61
CA ASN A 87 14.15 2.87 8.14
C ASN A 87 14.44 3.79 6.94
N LEU A 88 14.39 5.10 7.22
CA LEU A 88 15.26 6.11 6.64
C LEU A 88 16.61 5.44 6.53
N THR A 89 17.04 5.17 5.29
CA THR A 89 18.40 4.77 4.98
C THR A 89 19.32 5.57 5.89
N PRO A 90 20.03 4.94 6.86
CA PRO A 90 20.83 5.73 7.77
C PRO A 90 21.92 6.37 6.91
N SER A 91 21.76 7.67 6.67
CA SER A 91 22.82 8.50 6.09
C SER A 91 24.04 8.29 6.97
N LYS A 92 25.18 8.01 6.34
CA LYS A 92 26.46 7.63 7.01
C LYS A 92 26.81 8.51 8.22
N ARG A 93 26.32 9.77 8.26
CA ARG A 93 26.52 10.73 9.36
C ARG A 93 25.74 10.41 10.64
N ALA A 94 24.55 9.82 10.56
CA ALA A 94 23.74 9.43 11.73
C ALA A 94 24.37 8.22 12.47
N THR A 95 24.88 7.25 11.70
CA THR A 95 25.60 6.08 12.23
C THR A 95 26.87 6.49 12.98
N VAL A 96 27.65 7.45 12.45
CA VAL A 96 28.88 7.94 13.10
C VAL A 96 28.58 8.64 14.43
N ARG A 97 27.49 9.42 14.51
CA ARG A 97 27.07 10.07 15.77
C ARG A 97 26.66 9.06 16.84
N SER A 98 25.87 8.05 16.44
CA SER A 98 25.45 6.98 17.35
C SER A 98 26.65 6.17 17.87
N LEU A 99 27.63 5.88 17.01
CA LEU A 99 28.87 5.21 17.39
C LEU A 99 29.69 6.05 18.38
N PHE A 100 29.83 7.35 18.14
CA PHE A 100 30.57 8.25 19.02
C PHE A 100 29.92 8.37 20.41
N THR A 101 28.59 8.44 20.46
CA THR A 101 27.85 8.46 21.74
C THR A 101 27.98 7.15 22.52
N CYS A 102 28.02 6.00 21.83
CA CYS A 102 28.28 4.70 22.47
C CYS A 102 29.72 4.61 23.01
N HIS A 103 30.72 5.12 22.28
CA HIS A 103 32.10 5.14 22.76
C HIS A 103 32.31 6.08 23.94
N ILE A 104 31.73 7.28 23.91
CA ILE A 104 31.82 8.23 25.03
C ILE A 104 31.14 7.65 26.27
N SER A 105 29.94 7.08 26.14
CA SER A 105 29.23 6.49 27.28
C SER A 105 29.95 5.27 27.86
N GLY A 106 30.50 4.40 27.01
CA GLY A 106 31.35 3.28 27.46
C GLY A 106 32.62 3.74 28.17
N TYR A 107 33.30 4.76 27.64
CA TYR A 107 34.50 5.33 28.27
C TYR A 107 34.18 5.98 29.63
N LEU A 108 33.08 6.74 29.72
CA LEU A 108 32.63 7.35 30.96
C LEU A 108 32.27 6.30 32.02
N PHE A 109 31.63 5.21 31.61
CA PHE A 109 31.29 4.08 32.49
C PHE A 109 32.55 3.38 33.03
N CYS A 110 33.57 3.16 32.20
CA CYS A 110 34.85 2.61 32.65
C CYS A 110 35.58 3.53 33.64
N LEU A 111 35.54 4.85 33.42
CA LEU A 111 36.15 5.82 34.34
C LEU A 111 35.41 5.87 35.69
N LEU A 112 34.08 5.81 35.68
CA LEU A 112 33.28 5.73 36.90
C LEU A 112 33.58 4.47 37.71
N SER A 113 33.76 3.33 37.03
CA SER A 113 34.11 2.05 37.67
C SER A 113 35.54 1.99 38.23
N LEU A 114 36.40 2.96 37.90
CA LEU A 114 37.76 3.07 38.44
C LEU A 114 37.84 3.92 39.71
N ILE A 115 36.77 4.67 39.99
CA ILE A 115 36.66 5.60 41.13
C ILE A 115 35.78 5.02 42.26
N SER A 116 34.98 3.98 41.97
CA SER A 116 34.33 3.10 42.97
C SER A 116 35.22 1.91 43.31
#